data_AF-R7MXY0-F1
#
_entry.id   AF-R7MXY0-F1
#
_cell.length_a   1.000
_cell.length_b   1.000
_cell.length_c   1.000
_cell.angle_alpha   90.00
_cell.angle_beta   90.00
_cell.angle_gamma   90.00
#
_symmetry.space_group_name_H-M   'P 1'
#
loop_
_entity.id
_entity.type
_entity.pdbx_description
1 polymer ?
#
loop_
_entity_poly.entity_id
_entity_poly.type
_entity_poly.pdbx_seq_one_letter_code
_entity_poly.pdbx_strand_id
1 'polypeptide(L)'
;MPALARKEKASEEAVGRRERYRILRETARACGADRIAVAHHADDQAETVLLHLLRGSGLDGLCGMAPRRGDIIRPLLAVTKAELTAYAAQRQLPVCHDETNDSRRYSRNRIRLDLLPQLQQYNPAITADLNRLADIVRADEVFLENAAEALYQQLALPDGAMPALDKKGLLAQPLAMQRRLIRRLWQEGTGSRQDLPFHYVETIRDLAAKGAGKQFQCGRACVYTTRTALCLGPAVPRRRRHR
;
A
#
# COMPACT_ATOMS: atom_id res chain seq x y z
N MET A 1 1.08 -3.39 24.68
CA MET A 1 0.77 -2.75 23.37
C MET A 1 0.83 -1.21 23.41
N PRO A 2 0.20 -0.49 24.36
CA PRO A 2 0.21 0.99 24.35
C PRO A 2 1.60 1.62 24.50
N ALA A 3 2.48 1.03 25.31
CA ALA A 3 3.86 1.48 25.47
C ALA A 3 4.70 1.35 24.18
N LEU A 4 4.50 0.28 23.40
CA LEU A 4 5.17 0.06 22.11
C LEU A 4 4.66 1.05 21.04
N ALA A 5 3.35 1.30 20.99
CA ALA A 5 2.75 2.28 20.08
C ALA A 5 3.29 3.71 20.30
N ARG A 6 3.43 4.13 21.57
CA ARG A 6 4.02 5.43 21.92
C ARG A 6 5.49 5.54 21.52
N LYS A 7 6.27 4.47 21.74
CA LYS A 7 7.70 4.42 21.39
C LYS A 7 7.94 4.54 19.88
N GLU A 8 7.04 4.00 19.06
CA GLU A 8 7.20 3.93 17.61
C GLU A 8 6.41 4.99 16.84
N LYS A 9 5.67 5.87 17.54
CA LYS A 9 4.77 6.87 16.93
C LYS A 9 3.80 6.24 15.92
N ALA A 10 3.33 5.03 16.21
CA ALA A 10 2.39 4.27 15.39
C ALA A 10 1.04 4.12 16.13
N SER A 11 -0.05 3.89 15.40
CA SER A 11 -1.34 3.62 16.04
C SER A 11 -1.31 2.29 16.79
N GLU A 12 -2.08 2.19 17.88
CA GLU A 12 -2.25 0.94 18.63
C GLU A 12 -2.75 -0.19 17.71
N GLU A 13 -3.62 0.11 16.74
CA GLU A 13 -4.08 -0.84 15.72
C GLU A 13 -2.94 -1.33 14.83
N ALA A 14 -2.05 -0.43 14.38
CA ALA A 14 -0.94 -0.80 13.51
C ALA A 14 0.07 -1.69 14.24
N VAL A 15 0.40 -1.33 15.48
CA VAL A 15 1.29 -2.15 16.34
C VAL A 15 0.64 -3.48 16.68
N GLY A 16 -0.61 -3.48 17.16
CA GLY A 16 -1.33 -4.70 17.49
C GLY A 16 -1.46 -5.64 16.29
N ARG A 17 -1.72 -5.09 15.09
CA ARG A 17 -1.71 -5.87 13.85
C ARG A 17 -0.32 -6.47 13.60
N ARG A 18 0.75 -5.68 13.66
CA ARG A 18 2.11 -6.17 13.41
C ARG A 18 2.49 -7.31 14.36
N GLU A 19 2.26 -7.13 15.65
CA GLU A 19 2.61 -8.13 16.67
C GLU A 19 1.77 -9.41 16.50
N ARG A 20 0.47 -9.29 16.17
CA ARG A 20 -0.38 -10.44 15.83
C ARG A 20 0.18 -11.24 14.65
N TYR A 21 0.55 -10.57 13.57
CA TYR A 21 1.14 -11.23 12.41
C TYR A 21 2.55 -11.78 12.69
N ARG A 22 3.32 -11.19 13.63
CA ARG A 22 4.59 -11.78 14.10
C ARG A 22 4.34 -13.11 14.78
N ILE A 23 3.44 -13.13 15.78
CA ILE A 23 3.09 -14.34 16.54
C ILE A 23 2.55 -15.42 15.60
N LEU A 24 1.60 -15.10 14.72
CA LEU A 24 1.04 -16.06 13.77
C LEU A 24 2.11 -16.70 12.87
N ARG A 25 3.14 -15.93 12.47
CA ARG A 25 4.27 -16.44 11.68
C ARG A 25 5.22 -17.31 12.48
N GLU A 26 5.49 -16.93 13.73
CA GLU A 26 6.27 -17.76 14.66
C GLU A 26 5.57 -19.10 14.89
N THR A 27 4.25 -19.09 15.13
CA THR A 27 3.44 -20.29 15.27
C THR A 27 3.44 -21.14 14.00
N ALA A 28 3.22 -20.53 12.82
CA ALA A 28 3.22 -21.25 11.55
C ALA A 28 4.55 -21.97 11.29
N ARG A 29 5.68 -21.33 11.61
CA ARG A 29 7.00 -21.97 11.52
C ARG A 29 7.14 -23.12 12.50
N ALA A 30 6.70 -22.94 13.74
CA ALA A 30 6.81 -23.96 14.78
C ALA A 30 6.00 -25.23 14.47
N CYS A 31 4.86 -25.10 13.80
CA CYS A 31 4.02 -26.24 13.40
C CYS A 31 4.25 -26.72 11.96
N GLY A 32 5.22 -26.15 11.23
CA GLY A 32 5.50 -26.53 9.84
C GLY A 32 4.39 -26.16 8.84
N ALA A 33 3.56 -25.16 9.16
CA ALA A 33 2.48 -24.71 8.28
C ALA A 33 3.01 -23.81 7.16
N ASP A 34 2.53 -24.07 5.93
CA ASP A 34 2.90 -23.27 4.76
C ASP A 34 2.27 -21.88 4.75
N ARG A 35 1.06 -21.74 5.33
CA ARG A 35 0.21 -20.55 5.17
C ARG A 35 -0.55 -20.24 6.45
N ILE A 36 -0.96 -18.97 6.57
CA ILE A 36 -1.79 -18.46 7.67
C ILE A 36 -3.13 -17.99 7.08
N ALA A 37 -4.21 -18.67 7.46
CA ALA A 37 -5.56 -18.26 7.11
C ALA A 37 -6.09 -17.24 8.13
N VAL A 38 -6.56 -16.09 7.64
CA VAL A 38 -7.22 -15.08 8.48
C VAL A 38 -8.67 -14.89 8.03
N ALA A 39 -9.57 -14.67 8.99
CA ALA A 39 -11.01 -14.61 8.79
C ALA A 39 -11.52 -13.25 8.25
N HIS A 40 -10.74 -12.61 7.37
CA HIS A 40 -11.19 -11.38 6.72
C HIS A 40 -12.31 -11.67 5.74
N HIS A 41 -13.38 -10.87 5.80
CA HIS A 41 -14.60 -11.07 5.02
C HIS A 41 -14.94 -9.87 4.11
N ALA A 42 -16.01 -9.97 3.34
CA ALA A 42 -16.39 -8.97 2.33
C ALA A 42 -16.65 -7.57 2.92
N ASP A 43 -17.23 -7.48 4.12
CA ASP A 43 -17.43 -6.19 4.79
C ASP A 43 -16.09 -5.56 5.24
N ASP A 44 -15.12 -6.36 5.69
CA ASP A 44 -13.77 -5.87 6.03
C ASP A 44 -13.07 -5.29 4.80
N GLN A 45 -13.34 -5.86 3.63
CA GLN A 45 -12.81 -5.38 2.36
C GLN A 45 -13.39 -4.01 2.03
N ALA A 46 -14.72 -3.84 2.09
CA ALA A 46 -15.38 -2.55 1.89
C ALA A 46 -14.89 -1.48 2.87
N GLU A 47 -14.74 -1.81 4.17
CA GLU A 47 -14.14 -0.91 5.16
C GLU A 47 -12.73 -0.47 4.77
N THR A 48 -11.93 -1.41 4.24
CA THR A 48 -10.54 -1.15 3.85
C THR A 48 -10.48 -0.23 2.64
N VAL A 49 -11.33 -0.45 1.63
CA VAL A 49 -11.43 0.41 0.44
C VAL A 49 -11.83 1.83 0.85
N LEU A 50 -12.86 2.00 1.69
CA LEU A 50 -13.27 3.32 2.19
C LEU A 50 -12.18 4.00 3.01
N LEU A 51 -11.48 3.26 3.86
CA LEU A 51 -10.37 3.79 4.64
C LEU A 51 -9.25 4.32 3.73
N HIS A 52 -8.94 3.60 2.65
CA HIS A 52 -7.94 4.03 1.66
C HIS A 52 -8.41 5.24 0.85
N LEU A 53 -9.69 5.26 0.46
CA LEU A 53 -10.30 6.39 -0.23
C LEU A 53 -10.22 7.66 0.63
N LEU A 54 -10.64 7.60 1.90
CA LEU A 54 -10.59 8.73 2.84
C LEU A 54 -9.17 9.23 3.12
N ARG A 55 -8.16 8.37 2.96
CA ARG A 55 -6.74 8.73 3.08
C ARG A 55 -6.15 9.32 1.80
N GLY A 56 -6.92 9.40 0.71
CA GLY A 56 -6.42 9.86 -0.58
C GLY A 56 -5.44 8.89 -1.24
N SER A 57 -5.63 7.59 -1.02
CA SER A 57 -4.79 6.56 -1.66
C SER A 57 -5.06 6.49 -3.16
N GLY A 58 -4.04 6.10 -3.94
CA GLY A 58 -4.20 5.76 -5.35
C GLY A 58 -4.81 4.37 -5.56
N LEU A 59 -4.69 3.85 -6.78
CA LEU A 59 -5.23 2.54 -7.18
C LEU A 59 -4.77 1.40 -6.26
N ASP A 60 -3.48 1.35 -5.88
CA ASP A 60 -2.96 0.32 -4.96
C ASP A 60 -3.74 0.24 -3.62
N GLY A 61 -4.15 1.38 -3.06
CA GLY A 61 -4.98 1.39 -1.85
C GLY A 61 -6.42 0.94 -2.12
N LEU A 62 -6.96 1.28 -3.30
CA LEU A 62 -8.32 0.92 -3.71
C LEU A 62 -8.46 -0.56 -4.07
N CYS A 63 -7.36 -1.25 -4.41
CA CYS A 63 -7.32 -2.72 -4.56
C CYS A 63 -7.80 -3.48 -3.31
N GLY A 64 -7.77 -2.80 -2.14
CA GLY A 64 -8.13 -3.35 -0.85
C GLY A 64 -7.19 -4.48 -0.42
N MET A 65 -7.70 -5.46 0.32
CA MET A 65 -6.94 -6.67 0.64
C MET A 65 -6.96 -7.64 -0.54
N ALA A 66 -5.80 -8.23 -0.85
CA ALA A 66 -5.72 -9.32 -1.81
C ALA A 66 -6.17 -10.65 -1.15
N PRO A 67 -6.80 -11.59 -1.90
CA PRO A 67 -7.13 -12.92 -1.39
C PRO A 67 -5.91 -13.68 -0.84
N ARG A 68 -4.75 -13.46 -1.45
CA ARG A 68 -3.45 -13.98 -1.00
C ARG A 68 -2.40 -12.87 -1.02
N ARG A 69 -1.61 -12.76 0.03
CA ARG A 69 -0.43 -11.88 0.09
C ARG A 69 0.69 -12.59 0.84
N GLY A 70 1.68 -13.09 0.09
CA GLY A 70 2.76 -13.89 0.66
C GLY A 70 2.25 -15.16 1.33
N ASP A 71 2.51 -15.28 2.62
CA ASP A 71 2.12 -16.37 3.52
C ASP A 71 0.67 -16.27 4.04
N ILE A 72 0.01 -15.12 3.84
CA ILE A 72 -1.34 -14.86 4.36
C ILE A 72 -2.38 -15.15 3.27
N ILE A 73 -3.40 -15.94 3.62
CA ILE A 73 -4.58 -16.21 2.79
C ILE A 73 -5.87 -15.73 3.49
N ARG A 74 -6.86 -15.31 2.70
CA ARG A 74 -8.16 -14.80 3.17
C ARG A 74 -9.31 -15.57 2.50
N PRO A 75 -9.59 -16.81 2.92
CA PRO A 75 -10.58 -17.67 2.26
C PRO A 75 -12.00 -17.09 2.29
N LEU A 76 -12.32 -16.29 3.31
CA LEU A 76 -13.65 -15.74 3.54
C LEU A 76 -13.86 -14.36 2.88
N LEU A 77 -12.90 -13.85 2.11
CA LEU A 77 -12.92 -12.46 1.62
C LEU A 77 -14.11 -12.15 0.70
N ALA A 78 -14.67 -13.18 0.07
CA ALA A 78 -15.86 -13.08 -0.78
C ALA A 78 -17.19 -13.30 -0.03
N VAL A 79 -17.14 -13.67 1.25
CA VAL A 79 -18.31 -13.99 2.07
C VAL A 79 -18.67 -12.78 2.93
N THR A 80 -19.94 -12.44 3.02
CA THR A 80 -20.44 -11.33 3.85
C THR A 80 -20.53 -11.70 5.32
N LYS A 81 -20.50 -10.71 6.20
CA LYS A 81 -20.75 -10.92 7.64
C LYS A 81 -22.13 -11.54 7.88
N ALA A 82 -23.14 -11.17 7.09
CA ALA A 82 -24.49 -11.72 7.19
C ALA A 82 -24.50 -13.23 6.93
N GLU A 83 -23.83 -13.69 5.87
CA GLU A 83 -23.69 -15.11 5.55
C GLU A 83 -22.90 -15.86 6.65
N LEU A 84 -21.82 -15.28 7.16
CA LEU A 84 -21.05 -15.87 8.26
C LEU A 84 -21.90 -16.02 9.53
N THR A 85 -22.73 -15.01 9.85
CA THR A 85 -23.62 -15.03 11.02
C THR A 85 -24.71 -16.07 10.86
N ALA A 86 -25.31 -16.16 9.67
CA ALA A 86 -26.31 -17.18 9.35
C ALA A 86 -25.72 -18.59 9.44
N TYR A 87 -24.51 -18.79 8.90
CA TYR A 87 -23.81 -20.07 8.97
C TYR A 87 -23.48 -20.46 10.41
N ALA A 88 -22.98 -19.53 11.23
CA ALA A 88 -22.70 -19.79 12.64
C ALA A 88 -23.96 -20.16 13.43
N ALA A 89 -25.07 -19.46 13.19
CA ALA A 89 -26.36 -19.75 13.82
C ALA A 89 -26.89 -21.14 13.41
N GLN A 90 -26.87 -21.45 12.10
CA GLN A 90 -27.32 -22.75 11.57
C GLN A 90 -26.50 -23.91 12.15
N ARG A 91 -25.21 -23.69 12.39
CA ARG A 91 -24.28 -24.69 12.94
C ARG A 91 -24.16 -24.65 14.46
N GLN A 92 -24.90 -23.76 15.14
CA GLN A 92 -24.84 -23.56 16.58
C GLN A 92 -23.41 -23.33 17.10
N LEU A 93 -22.59 -22.60 16.33
CA LEU A 93 -21.21 -22.30 16.72
C LEU A 93 -21.19 -21.22 17.80
N PRO A 94 -20.40 -21.39 18.87
CA PRO A 94 -20.25 -20.34 19.88
C PRO A 94 -19.55 -19.12 19.27
N VAL A 95 -20.16 -17.94 19.43
CA VAL A 95 -19.61 -16.67 18.98
C VAL A 95 -19.11 -15.89 20.20
N CYS A 96 -17.82 -15.56 20.21
CA CYS A 96 -17.25 -14.68 21.22
C CYS A 96 -17.47 -13.22 20.80
N HIS A 97 -18.06 -12.41 21.67
CA HIS A 97 -18.24 -10.99 21.47
C HIS A 97 -17.07 -10.21 22.11
N ASP A 98 -16.29 -9.52 21.27
CA ASP A 98 -15.22 -8.63 21.73
C ASP A 98 -15.77 -7.20 21.81
N GLU A 99 -15.82 -6.64 23.03
CA GLU A 99 -16.31 -5.28 23.34
C GLU A 99 -15.57 -4.19 22.56
N THR A 100 -14.33 -4.44 22.12
CA THR A 100 -13.58 -3.47 21.32
C THR A 100 -14.18 -3.24 19.93
N ASN A 101 -15.03 -4.16 19.44
CA ASN A 101 -15.75 -4.01 18.18
C ASN A 101 -16.78 -2.88 18.20
N ASP A 102 -17.31 -2.55 19.38
CA ASP A 102 -18.29 -1.48 19.56
C ASP A 102 -17.63 -0.11 19.81
N SER A 103 -16.31 -0.11 20.00
CA SER A 103 -15.57 1.11 20.30
C SER A 103 -15.41 1.99 19.05
N ARG A 104 -15.90 3.23 19.11
CA ARG A 104 -15.66 4.26 18.07
C ARG A 104 -14.28 4.91 18.15
N ARG A 105 -13.40 4.45 19.04
CA ARG A 105 -12.04 4.99 19.19
C ARG A 105 -11.19 4.79 17.92
N TYR A 106 -11.45 3.70 17.19
CA TYR A 106 -10.66 3.28 16.04
C TYR A 106 -11.31 3.70 14.73
N SER A 107 -10.51 4.17 13.77
CA SER A 107 -11.02 4.71 12.49
C SER A 107 -11.81 3.67 11.71
N ARG A 108 -11.35 2.42 11.75
CA ARG A 108 -12.01 1.31 11.07
C ARG A 108 -13.40 1.02 11.67
N ASN A 109 -13.51 1.03 13.00
CA ASN A 109 -14.79 0.84 13.67
C ASN A 109 -15.76 1.99 13.37
N ARG A 110 -15.30 3.24 13.27
CA ARG A 110 -16.15 4.37 12.84
C ARG A 110 -16.66 4.21 11.41
N ILE A 111 -15.83 3.71 10.50
CA ILE A 111 -16.27 3.40 9.13
C ILE A 111 -17.38 2.35 9.17
N ARG A 112 -17.20 1.30 9.96
CA ARG A 112 -18.17 0.21 10.10
C ARG A 112 -19.49 0.61 10.76
N LEU A 113 -19.41 1.33 11.88
CA LEU A 113 -20.55 1.62 12.75
C LEU A 113 -21.32 2.86 12.35
N ASP A 114 -20.64 3.84 11.72
CA ASP A 114 -21.25 5.14 11.42
C ASP A 114 -21.34 5.36 9.90
N LEU A 115 -20.23 5.26 9.16
CA LEU A 115 -20.18 5.65 7.75
C LEU A 115 -20.87 4.66 6.80
N LEU A 116 -20.55 3.36 6.91
CA LEU A 116 -21.14 2.33 6.04
C LEU A 116 -22.67 2.29 6.16
N PRO A 117 -23.27 2.32 7.37
CA PRO A 117 -24.72 2.40 7.52
C PRO A 117 -25.33 3.64 6.87
N GLN A 118 -24.66 4.80 6.94
CA GLN A 118 -25.11 6.01 6.24
C GLN A 118 -25.05 5.85 4.73
N LEU A 119 -23.95 5.29 4.18
CA LEU A 119 -23.83 5.03 2.74
C LEU A 119 -24.86 4.01 2.25
N GLN A 120 -25.22 3.02 3.06
CA GLN A 120 -26.26 2.04 2.75
C GLN A 120 -27.65 2.68 2.56
N GLN A 121 -27.92 3.84 3.19
CA GLN A 121 -29.16 4.58 2.97
C GLN A 121 -29.24 5.19 1.56
N TYR A 122 -28.10 5.51 0.94
CA TYR A 122 -28.03 5.98 -0.45
C TYR A 122 -27.97 4.81 -1.43
N ASN A 123 -27.23 3.76 -1.08
CA ASN A 123 -27.04 2.59 -1.91
C ASN A 123 -26.99 1.33 -1.03
N PRO A 124 -28.08 0.56 -0.94
CA PRO A 124 -28.12 -0.69 -0.16
C PRO A 124 -27.04 -1.71 -0.57
N ALA A 125 -26.56 -1.66 -1.81
CA ALA A 125 -25.54 -2.55 -2.36
C ALA A 125 -24.10 -2.03 -2.17
N ILE A 126 -23.87 -0.93 -1.44
CA ILE A 126 -22.56 -0.26 -1.37
C ILE A 126 -21.41 -1.19 -0.97
N THR A 127 -21.62 -2.14 -0.05
CA THR A 127 -20.58 -3.12 0.32
C THR A 127 -20.16 -3.98 -0.87
N ALA A 128 -21.14 -4.50 -1.62
CA ALA A 128 -20.89 -5.30 -2.82
C ALA A 128 -20.23 -4.46 -3.93
N ASP A 129 -20.66 -3.20 -4.09
CA ASP A 129 -20.11 -2.28 -5.08
C ASP A 129 -18.67 -1.89 -4.78
N LEU A 130 -18.32 -1.66 -3.51
CA LEU A 130 -16.94 -1.39 -3.09
C LEU A 130 -16.03 -2.61 -3.30
N ASN A 131 -16.55 -3.81 -3.07
CA ASN A 131 -15.80 -5.04 -3.33
C ASN A 131 -15.58 -5.25 -4.84
N ARG A 132 -16.62 -5.02 -5.66
CA ARG A 132 -16.50 -5.04 -7.12
C ARG A 132 -15.50 -3.99 -7.63
N LEU A 133 -15.52 -2.78 -7.08
CA LEU A 133 -14.52 -1.75 -7.38
C LEU A 133 -13.10 -2.24 -7.06
N ALA A 134 -12.89 -2.82 -5.89
CA ALA A 134 -11.60 -3.35 -5.49
C ALA A 134 -11.09 -4.45 -6.44
N ASP A 135 -11.99 -5.29 -6.94
CA ASP A 135 -11.63 -6.35 -7.89
C ASP A 135 -11.27 -5.81 -9.28
N ILE A 136 -12.05 -4.86 -9.80
CA ILE A 136 -11.76 -4.18 -11.07
C ILE A 136 -10.40 -3.46 -10.99
N VAL A 137 -10.22 -2.61 -9.97
CA VAL A 137 -9.00 -1.83 -9.79
C VAL A 137 -7.78 -2.74 -9.59
N ARG A 138 -7.94 -3.90 -8.95
CA ARG A 138 -6.83 -4.85 -8.78
C ARG A 138 -6.38 -5.45 -10.10
N ALA A 139 -7.29 -5.76 -11.01
CA ALA A 139 -6.93 -6.25 -12.34
C ALA A 139 -6.15 -5.17 -13.13
N ASP A 140 -6.64 -3.94 -13.09
CA ASP A 140 -5.97 -2.80 -13.74
C ASP A 140 -4.60 -2.51 -13.12
N GLU A 141 -4.48 -2.56 -11.79
CA GLU A 141 -3.23 -2.32 -11.09
C GLU A 141 -2.17 -3.36 -11.46
N VAL A 142 -2.54 -4.65 -11.55
CA VAL A 142 -1.63 -5.71 -11.99
C VAL A 142 -1.13 -5.46 -13.42
N PHE A 143 -2.03 -5.07 -14.33
CA PHE A 143 -1.63 -4.74 -15.70
C PHE A 143 -0.66 -3.55 -15.74
N LEU A 144 -1.00 -2.47 -15.05
CA LEU A 144 -0.20 -1.24 -15.04
C LEU A 144 1.16 -1.44 -14.38
N GLU A 145 1.24 -2.27 -13.33
CA GLU A 145 2.49 -2.60 -12.65
C GLU A 145 3.39 -3.45 -13.55
N ASN A 146 2.84 -4.46 -14.23
CA ASN A 146 3.60 -5.26 -15.19
C ASN A 146 4.10 -4.42 -16.38
N ALA A 147 3.28 -3.50 -16.88
CA ALA A 147 3.69 -2.58 -17.95
C ALA A 147 4.79 -1.62 -17.47
N ALA A 148 4.67 -1.09 -16.25
CA ALA A 148 5.69 -0.24 -15.65
C ALA A 148 7.01 -1.00 -15.42
N GLU A 149 6.95 -2.26 -15.00
CA GLU A 149 8.13 -3.12 -14.85
C GLU A 149 8.84 -3.33 -16.19
N ALA A 150 8.10 -3.71 -17.24
CA ALA A 150 8.66 -3.91 -18.56
C ALA A 150 9.34 -2.64 -19.10
N LEU A 151 8.69 -1.48 -18.93
CA LEU A 151 9.28 -0.18 -19.29
C LEU A 151 10.50 0.15 -18.43
N TYR A 152 10.47 -0.16 -17.14
CA TYR A 152 11.59 0.08 -16.24
C TYR A 152 12.83 -0.68 -16.70
N GLN A 153 12.69 -1.97 -17.04
CA GLN A 153 13.80 -2.78 -17.54
C GLN A 153 14.40 -2.26 -18.86
N GLN A 154 13.58 -1.63 -19.71
CA GLN A 154 14.06 -1.02 -20.96
C GLN A 154 14.77 0.32 -20.75
N LEU A 155 14.32 1.10 -19.77
CA LEU A 155 14.80 2.46 -19.52
C LEU A 155 15.88 2.53 -18.44
N ALA A 156 16.05 1.47 -17.65
CA ALA A 156 17.10 1.36 -16.67
C ALA A 156 18.46 1.39 -17.37
N LEU A 157 19.32 2.30 -16.92
CA LEU A 157 20.66 2.41 -17.46
C LEU A 157 21.57 1.36 -16.79
N PRO A 158 22.27 0.51 -17.56
CA PRO A 158 23.19 -0.48 -17.00
C PRO A 158 24.40 0.19 -16.33
N ASP A 159 25.03 -0.54 -15.41
CA ASP A 159 26.36 -0.25 -14.87
C ASP A 159 26.56 1.09 -14.13
N GLY A 160 25.65 1.39 -13.20
CA GLY A 160 25.89 2.37 -12.15
C GLY A 160 25.91 1.72 -10.77
N ALA A 161 26.76 2.20 -9.84
CA ALA A 161 26.66 1.85 -8.42
C ALA A 161 25.31 2.23 -7.78
N MET A 162 24.49 3.01 -8.50
CA MET A 162 23.21 3.54 -8.08
C MET A 162 22.17 3.37 -9.20
N PRO A 163 20.89 3.09 -8.88
CA PRO A 163 19.83 3.01 -9.88
C PRO A 163 19.63 4.31 -10.66
N ALA A 164 19.45 4.19 -11.97
CA ALA A 164 19.23 5.31 -12.88
C ALA A 164 18.30 4.95 -14.03
N LEU A 165 17.51 5.93 -14.48
CA LEU A 165 16.62 5.83 -15.63
C LEU A 165 17.01 6.81 -16.74
N ASP A 166 16.88 6.39 -18.00
CA ASP A 166 16.96 7.29 -19.14
C ASP A 166 15.88 8.38 -19.04
N LYS A 167 16.34 9.62 -18.96
CA LYS A 167 15.48 10.78 -18.75
C LYS A 167 14.59 11.03 -19.95
N LYS A 168 15.11 10.86 -21.18
CA LYS A 168 14.35 11.13 -22.40
C LYS A 168 13.24 10.10 -22.55
N GLY A 169 13.56 8.82 -22.38
CA GLY A 169 12.61 7.71 -22.41
C GLY A 169 11.55 7.82 -21.32
N LEU A 170 11.93 8.22 -20.09
CA LEU A 170 10.99 8.50 -19.01
C LEU A 170 9.99 9.60 -19.40
N LEU A 171 10.47 10.76 -19.84
CA LEU A 171 9.61 11.92 -20.17
C LEU A 171 8.73 11.70 -21.41
N ALA A 172 9.10 10.75 -22.28
CA ALA A 172 8.29 10.35 -23.43
C ALA A 172 7.08 9.47 -23.04
N GLN A 173 7.05 8.90 -21.83
CA GLN A 173 5.95 8.05 -21.39
C GLN A 173 4.70 8.85 -20.99
N PRO A 174 3.50 8.24 -21.03
CA PRO A 174 2.31 8.81 -20.43
C PRO A 174 2.50 9.12 -18.94
N LEU A 175 1.80 10.15 -18.43
CA LEU A 175 1.96 10.64 -17.06
C LEU A 175 1.82 9.55 -15.99
N ALA A 176 0.89 8.60 -16.19
CA ALA A 176 0.71 7.47 -15.28
C ALA A 176 1.98 6.60 -15.18
N MET A 177 2.63 6.32 -16.32
CA MET A 177 3.87 5.54 -16.39
C MET A 177 5.06 6.31 -15.84
N GLN A 178 5.16 7.62 -16.08
CA GLN A 178 6.21 8.45 -15.46
C GLN A 178 6.18 8.32 -13.93
N ARG A 179 4.99 8.43 -13.33
CA ARG A 179 4.79 8.31 -11.88
C ARG A 179 5.17 6.93 -11.36
N ARG A 180 4.79 5.86 -12.07
CA ARG A 180 5.13 4.48 -11.70
C ARG A 180 6.62 4.19 -11.81
N LEU A 181 7.26 4.61 -12.90
CA LEU A 181 8.70 4.47 -13.10
C LEU A 181 9.51 5.20 -12.02
N ILE A 182 9.07 6.40 -11.60
CA ILE A 182 9.70 7.14 -10.49
C ILE A 182 9.55 6.37 -9.16
N ARG A 183 8.36 5.84 -8.87
CA ARG A 183 8.15 5.00 -7.68
C ARG A 183 9.02 3.74 -7.73
N ARG A 184 9.17 3.13 -8.91
CA ARG A 184 10.00 1.95 -9.09
C ARG A 184 11.48 2.25 -8.88
N LEU A 185 11.99 3.33 -9.48
CA LEU A 185 13.35 3.82 -9.27
C LEU A 185 13.62 4.04 -7.77
N TRP A 186 12.63 4.62 -7.06
CA TRP A 186 12.72 4.84 -5.63
C TRP A 186 12.81 3.54 -4.81
N GLN A 187 11.96 2.56 -5.13
CA GLN A 187 11.96 1.25 -4.49
C GLN A 187 13.30 0.54 -4.69
N GLU A 188 13.83 0.56 -5.92
CA GLU A 188 15.10 -0.07 -6.27
C GLU A 188 16.27 0.54 -5.48
N GLY A 189 16.39 1.87 -5.46
CA GLY A 189 17.56 2.50 -4.82
C GLY A 189 17.47 2.66 -3.31
N THR A 190 16.29 2.52 -2.70
CA THR A 190 16.15 2.59 -1.23
C THR A 190 15.96 1.22 -0.59
N GLY A 191 15.58 0.19 -1.36
CA GLY A 191 15.09 -1.08 -0.84
C GLY A 191 13.81 -0.95 0.02
N SER A 192 13.23 0.25 0.08
CA SER A 192 12.06 0.53 0.90
C SER A 192 10.80 0.15 0.16
N ARG A 193 9.95 -0.63 0.84
CA ARG A 193 8.58 -0.91 0.39
C ARG A 193 7.58 0.17 0.81
N GLN A 194 8.04 1.25 1.45
CA GLN A 194 7.16 2.38 1.78
C GLN A 194 6.90 3.21 0.52
N ASP A 195 5.63 3.53 0.30
CA ASP A 195 5.23 4.37 -0.82
C ASP A 195 5.84 5.77 -0.72
N LEU A 196 6.34 6.24 -1.85
CA LEU A 196 6.76 7.62 -2.00
C LEU A 196 5.51 8.53 -2.00
N PRO A 197 5.43 9.54 -1.13
CA PRO A 197 4.33 10.51 -1.14
C PRO A 197 4.13 11.15 -2.50
N PHE A 198 2.87 11.40 -2.88
CA PHE A 198 2.52 11.94 -4.20
C PHE A 198 3.30 13.21 -4.57
N HIS A 199 3.41 14.16 -3.64
CA HIS A 199 4.14 15.41 -3.88
C HIS A 199 5.65 15.19 -4.14
N TYR A 200 6.26 14.13 -3.58
CA TYR A 200 7.65 13.78 -3.89
C TYR A 200 7.77 13.14 -5.27
N VAL A 201 6.81 12.30 -5.68
CA VAL A 201 6.76 11.76 -7.05
C VAL A 201 6.70 12.92 -8.06
N GLU A 202 5.82 13.89 -7.85
CA GLU A 202 5.71 15.06 -8.74
C GLU A 202 6.97 15.93 -8.71
N THR A 203 7.56 16.15 -7.53
CA THR A 203 8.81 16.91 -7.41
C THR A 203 9.95 16.25 -8.21
N ILE A 204 10.05 14.92 -8.16
CA ILE A 204 11.05 14.16 -8.93
C ILE A 204 10.75 14.19 -10.42
N ARG A 205 9.47 14.09 -10.81
CA ARG A 205 9.05 14.21 -12.22
C ARG A 205 9.43 15.57 -12.79
N ASP A 206 9.15 16.64 -12.06
CA ASP A 206 9.52 18.01 -12.43
C ASP A 206 11.04 18.20 -12.40
N LEU A 207 11.75 17.51 -11.52
CA LEU A 207 13.21 17.48 -11.51
C LEU A 207 13.74 16.86 -12.82
N ALA A 208 13.18 15.74 -13.26
CA ALA A 208 13.58 15.05 -14.49
C ALA A 208 13.44 15.95 -15.73
N ALA A 209 12.45 16.84 -15.76
CA ALA A 209 12.28 17.81 -16.85
C ALA A 209 13.37 18.91 -16.89
N LYS A 210 14.13 19.11 -15.80
CA LYS A 210 15.15 20.16 -15.70
C LYS A 210 16.49 19.73 -16.32
N GLY A 211 17.38 20.71 -16.53
CA GLY A 211 18.77 20.47 -16.93
C GLY A 211 19.59 19.74 -15.86
N ALA A 212 20.81 19.36 -16.20
CA ALA A 212 21.70 18.60 -15.32
C ALA A 212 22.05 19.32 -14.00
N GLY A 213 22.40 18.54 -12.96
CA GLY A 213 22.89 19.04 -11.68
C GLY A 213 21.81 19.49 -10.70
N LYS A 214 20.53 19.26 -11.01
CA LYS A 214 19.43 19.48 -10.06
C LYS A 214 19.28 18.25 -9.18
N GLN A 215 18.98 18.48 -7.89
CA GLN A 215 18.83 17.43 -6.89
C GLN A 215 17.62 17.69 -6.00
N PHE A 216 17.03 16.61 -5.50
CA PHE A 216 15.95 16.58 -4.52
C PHE A 216 16.29 15.54 -3.44
N GLN A 217 16.31 15.98 -2.19
CA GLN A 217 16.65 15.11 -1.06
C GLN A 217 15.38 14.68 -0.32
N CYS A 218 15.23 13.38 -0.09
CA CYS A 218 14.14 12.80 0.66
C CYS A 218 14.70 11.80 1.68
N GLY A 219 14.79 12.23 2.94
CA GLY A 219 15.41 11.44 4.02
C GLY A 219 16.88 11.14 3.73
N ARG A 220 17.22 9.84 3.66
CA ARG A 220 18.58 9.35 3.40
C ARG A 220 18.91 9.18 1.92
N ALA A 221 17.93 9.33 1.03
CA ALA A 221 18.11 9.20 -0.41
C ALA A 221 18.08 10.58 -1.09
N CYS A 222 18.77 10.69 -2.22
CA CYS A 222 18.84 11.89 -3.04
C CYS A 222 18.62 11.52 -4.50
N VAL A 223 17.62 12.13 -5.11
CA VAL A 223 17.38 12.04 -6.55
C VAL A 223 18.11 13.19 -7.21
N TYR A 224 18.88 12.91 -8.26
CA TYR A 224 19.58 13.94 -9.01
C TYR A 224 19.54 13.68 -10.50
N THR A 225 19.80 14.73 -11.27
CA THR A 225 19.72 14.71 -12.74
C THR A 225 21.10 14.87 -13.36
N THR A 226 21.39 14.05 -14.36
CA THR A 226 22.51 14.25 -15.27
C THR A 226 22.00 14.84 -16.59
N ARG A 227 22.85 14.91 -17.62
CA ARG A 227 22.40 15.34 -18.95
C ARG A 227 21.36 14.36 -19.53
N THR A 228 21.53 13.07 -19.28
CA THR A 228 20.76 11.99 -19.90
C THR A 228 19.95 11.16 -18.92
N ALA A 229 20.21 11.23 -17.61
CA ALA A 229 19.65 10.31 -16.64
C ALA A 229 18.98 10.99 -15.44
N LEU A 230 18.01 10.30 -14.85
CA LEU A 230 17.49 10.53 -13.51
C LEU A 230 18.04 9.44 -12.59
N CYS A 231 18.82 9.82 -11.58
CA CYS A 231 19.53 8.88 -10.72
C CYS A 231 19.02 8.96 -9.28
N LEU A 232 19.05 7.84 -8.55
CA LEU A 232 18.79 7.78 -7.12
C LEU A 232 20.08 7.38 -6.37
N GLY A 233 20.67 8.31 -5.65
CA GLY A 233 21.90 8.14 -4.86
C GLY A 233 21.68 8.22 -3.34
N PRO A 234 22.68 7.88 -2.51
CA PRO A 234 22.73 8.35 -1.13
C PRO A 234 22.80 9.88 -1.11
N ALA A 235 22.31 10.49 -0.03
CA ALA A 235 22.41 11.94 0.14
C ALA A 235 23.88 12.40 0.12
N VAL A 236 24.26 13.17 -0.92
CA VAL A 236 25.59 13.79 -0.99
C VAL A 236 25.60 15.01 -0.05
N PRO A 237 26.56 15.13 0.89
CA PRO A 237 26.69 16.32 1.71
C PRO A 237 26.88 17.54 0.79
N ARG A 238 26.08 18.60 0.98
CA ARG A 238 26.29 19.86 0.27
C ARG A 238 27.73 20.31 0.52
N ARG A 239 28.59 20.28 -0.52
CA ARG A 239 29.89 20.98 -0.45
C ARG A 239 29.57 22.44 -0.16
N ARG A 240 29.92 22.91 1.04
CA ARG A 240 29.93 24.34 1.36
C ARG A 240 30.79 24.98 0.28
N ARG A 241 30.20 25.87 -0.52
CA ARG A 241 30.99 26.80 -1.34
C ARG A 241 31.78 27.63 -0.34
N HIS A 242 33.06 27.33 -0.18
CA HIS A 242 34.00 28.27 0.41
C HIS A 242 33.97 29.50 -0.50
N ARG A 243 33.46 30.61 0.05
CA ARG A 243 33.83 31.94 -0.42
C ARG A 243 35.25 32.22 0.03
#